data_AF-A0A3N7A9B8-F1
#
_entry.id   AF-A0A3N7A9B8-F1
#
_cell.length_a   1.000
_cell.length_b   1.000
_cell.length_c   1.000
_cell.angle_alpha   90.00
_cell.angle_beta   90.00
_cell.angle_gamma   90.00
#
_symmetry.space_group_name_H-M   'P 1'
#
loop_
_entity.id
_entity.type
_entity.pdbx_description
1 polymer ?
#
loop_
_entity_poly.entity_id
_entity_poly.type
_entity_poly.pdbx_seq_one_letter_code
_entity_poly.pdbx_strand_id
1 'polypeptide(L)'
;MNYRIWYSTESFADYIIANTELSKKNVVKKKMFESDANNAKNFHSMPDHIKKILYLDAPDLIVEIDTEPIFSIEVSTEAGTGHNAFQRFARLAASVENNVPAFYIYPEAAIITRQNTQPKWDKINPLVFKALDDVMTIYKIPALLYYFPSDYQDHSVAGTSPHLRHKGLRYDSNRNFAGCPDSTDNEMILMFAAINEIISVVEKSGVINGREKLLGKRILSDRKTFMLQEYATKGGNSNMSPLTATEKIPTEFLLNYLSKYENANYKIGELLRSREETIIYKVDAAFRGDPYPGALAAIDYLLCREGKSFEERKYNLVMCWGNLTIDDNAKTFAIDSQKSTIHDFVSAVKASEGKNILTKDYDNIPSSEIPRYYMQVRYGSMFSKVKHIRVFSYFADAILFPDGALWRDA
;
A
#
# COMPACT_ATOMS: atom_id res chain seq x y z
N MET A 1 19.10 -6.88 23.50
CA MET A 1 18.34 -6.21 22.43
C MET A 1 16.90 -6.12 22.88
N ASN A 2 16.31 -4.93 22.84
CA ASN A 2 14.92 -4.71 23.25
C ASN A 2 14.03 -4.67 22.02
N TYR A 3 13.05 -5.57 21.98
CA TYR A 3 12.06 -5.60 20.91
C TYR A 3 10.89 -4.70 21.26
N ARG A 4 10.38 -3.99 20.27
CA ARG A 4 9.12 -3.26 20.38
C ARG A 4 8.22 -3.60 19.22
N ILE A 5 6.95 -3.83 19.52
CA ILE A 5 5.92 -4.10 18.53
C ILE A 5 4.91 -2.96 18.55
N TRP A 6 4.83 -2.25 17.43
CA TRP A 6 3.79 -1.27 17.17
C TRP A 6 2.61 -1.98 16.51
N TYR A 7 1.42 -1.88 17.12
CA TYR A 7 0.27 -2.65 16.68
C TYR A 7 -0.96 -1.77 16.41
N SER A 8 -1.71 -2.10 15.36
CA SER A 8 -3.09 -1.63 15.22
C SER A 8 -4.02 -2.49 16.06
N THR A 9 -3.88 -3.82 16.03
CA THR A 9 -4.67 -4.76 16.84
C THR A 9 -3.79 -5.53 17.81
N GLU A 10 -4.08 -5.46 19.12
CA GLU A 10 -3.20 -6.06 20.15
C GLU A 10 -3.16 -7.58 20.11
N SER A 11 -4.30 -8.24 19.87
CA SER A 11 -4.37 -9.70 19.75
C SER A 11 -3.54 -10.23 18.58
N PHE A 12 -3.41 -9.45 17.50
CA PHE A 12 -2.53 -9.82 16.38
C PHE A 12 -1.05 -9.67 16.76
N ALA A 13 -0.69 -8.69 17.58
CA ALA A 13 0.66 -8.61 18.14
C ALA A 13 0.98 -9.82 19.04
N ASP A 14 0.03 -10.20 19.91
CA ASP A 14 0.19 -11.38 20.77
C ASP A 14 0.29 -12.67 19.96
N TYR A 15 -0.48 -12.78 18.87
CA TYR A 15 -0.41 -13.89 17.92
C TYR A 15 0.99 -14.03 17.30
N ILE A 16 1.57 -12.92 16.82
CA ILE A 16 2.92 -12.92 16.24
C ILE A 16 3.97 -13.24 17.31
N ILE A 17 3.85 -12.70 18.53
CA ILE A 17 4.77 -12.99 19.62
C ILE A 17 4.74 -14.49 19.96
N ALA A 18 3.55 -15.05 20.17
CA ALA A 18 3.37 -16.42 20.63
C ALA A 18 3.90 -17.47 19.64
N ASN A 19 3.82 -17.17 18.34
CA ASN A 19 4.18 -18.12 17.28
C ASN A 19 5.59 -17.91 16.69
N THR A 20 6.38 -16.98 17.24
CA THR A 20 7.74 -16.69 16.76
C THR A 20 8.75 -16.72 17.91
N GLU A 21 10.03 -16.55 17.58
CA GLU A 21 11.11 -16.43 18.56
C GLU A 21 10.95 -15.20 19.48
N LEU A 22 10.10 -14.24 19.13
CA LEU A 22 9.77 -13.08 19.97
C LEU A 22 9.19 -13.50 21.33
N SER A 23 8.50 -14.64 21.43
CA SER A 23 8.02 -15.22 22.70
C SER A 23 9.14 -15.43 23.73
N LYS A 24 10.39 -15.57 23.28
CA LYS A 24 11.57 -15.80 24.12
C LYS A 24 12.39 -14.52 24.34
N LYS A 25 11.90 -13.36 23.89
CA LYS A 25 12.60 -12.07 23.94
C LYS A 25 11.90 -11.10 24.88
N ASN A 26 12.61 -10.04 25.26
CA ASN A 26 11.99 -8.91 25.94
C ASN A 26 11.25 -8.04 24.92
N VAL A 27 9.91 -8.13 24.91
CA VAL A 27 9.05 -7.44 23.95
C VAL A 27 8.19 -6.40 24.67
N VAL A 28 8.24 -5.17 24.19
CA VAL A 28 7.34 -4.08 24.60
C VAL A 28 6.30 -3.84 23.51
N LYS A 29 5.02 -4.04 23.80
CA LYS A 29 3.94 -3.69 22.88
C LYS A 29 3.58 -2.20 23.03
N LYS A 30 3.32 -1.51 21.91
CA LYS A 30 2.85 -0.13 21.87
C LYS A 30 1.75 0.03 20.82
N LYS A 31 0.67 0.71 21.19
CA LYS A 31 -0.38 1.08 20.22
C LYS A 31 0.24 1.96 19.13
N MET A 32 -0.05 1.61 17.88
CA MET A 32 0.30 2.41 16.72
C MET A 32 -0.82 3.39 16.42
N PHE A 33 -0.48 4.67 16.36
CA PHE A 33 -1.39 5.71 15.87
C PHE A 33 -1.13 5.91 14.38
N GLU A 34 -2.13 5.62 13.55
CA GLU A 34 -1.94 5.40 12.11
C GLU A 34 -1.71 6.69 11.30
N SER A 35 -2.30 7.80 11.73
CA SER A 35 -2.15 9.12 11.10
C SER A 35 -2.65 10.22 12.04
N ASP A 36 -2.19 11.46 11.81
CA ASP A 36 -2.77 12.64 12.45
C ASP A 36 -4.22 12.87 11.99
N ALA A 37 -4.54 12.46 10.75
CA ALA A 37 -5.90 12.46 10.24
C ALA A 37 -6.87 11.64 11.12
N ASN A 38 -6.48 10.44 11.55
CA ASN A 38 -7.36 9.57 12.33
C ASN A 38 -7.16 9.72 13.84
N ASN A 39 -5.94 10.03 14.29
CA ASN A 39 -5.53 10.00 15.69
C ASN A 39 -4.78 11.28 16.10
N ALA A 40 -5.36 12.44 15.80
CA ALA A 40 -4.79 13.77 16.04
C ALA A 40 -4.15 13.96 17.43
N LYS A 41 -4.79 13.42 18.47
CA LYS A 41 -4.35 13.59 19.86
C LYS A 41 -3.02 12.90 20.17
N ASN A 42 -2.71 11.78 19.52
CA ASN A 42 -1.59 10.93 19.92
C ASN A 42 -0.58 10.68 18.80
N PHE A 43 -0.91 10.95 17.54
CA PHE A 43 -0.02 10.67 16.42
C PHE A 43 1.35 11.36 16.54
N HIS A 44 1.39 12.55 17.15
CA HIS A 44 2.63 13.28 17.37
C HIS A 44 3.66 12.52 18.23
N SER A 45 3.20 11.64 19.12
CA SER A 45 4.07 10.81 19.97
C SER A 45 4.68 9.62 19.24
N MET A 46 4.27 9.33 18.00
CA MET A 46 4.90 8.28 17.20
C MET A 46 6.34 8.66 16.89
N PRO A 47 7.33 7.77 17.07
CA PRO A 47 8.71 8.06 16.68
C PRO A 47 8.85 8.30 15.18
N ASP A 48 9.83 9.12 14.81
CA ASP A 48 10.01 9.56 13.41
C ASP A 48 10.33 8.39 12.47
N HIS A 49 11.11 7.40 12.91
CA HIS A 49 11.41 6.21 12.12
C HIS A 49 10.18 5.33 11.87
N ILE A 50 9.18 5.37 12.76
CA ILE A 50 7.88 4.73 12.51
C ILE A 50 7.02 5.59 11.60
N LYS A 51 6.96 6.91 11.82
CA LYS A 51 6.23 7.84 10.93
C LYS A 51 6.67 7.72 9.47
N LYS A 52 7.96 7.46 9.23
CA LYS A 52 8.52 7.18 7.90
C LYS A 52 7.91 5.95 7.22
N ILE A 53 7.38 4.98 7.97
CA ILE A 53 6.64 3.83 7.42
C ILE A 53 5.14 4.18 7.25
N LEU A 54 4.57 5.00 8.13
CA LEU A 54 3.14 5.38 8.13
C LEU A 54 2.76 6.49 7.14
N TYR A 55 3.72 6.95 6.33
CA TYR A 55 3.60 8.19 5.56
C TYR A 55 2.52 8.12 4.46
N LEU A 56 2.27 6.92 3.91
CA LEU A 56 1.18 6.65 2.98
C LEU A 56 -0.07 6.17 3.70
N ASP A 57 0.05 5.03 4.38
CA ASP A 57 -0.97 4.40 5.19
C ASP A 57 -0.29 3.42 6.17
N ALA A 58 -0.98 3.05 7.25
CA ALA A 58 -0.40 2.22 8.29
C ALA A 58 -0.56 0.71 7.98
N PRO A 59 0.50 -0.11 8.12
CA PRO A 59 0.35 -1.57 8.20
C PRO A 59 -0.34 -1.97 9.51
N ASP A 60 -0.69 -3.24 9.68
CA ASP A 60 -1.30 -3.72 10.94
C ASP A 60 -0.29 -3.85 12.10
N LEU A 61 0.97 -4.12 11.78
CA LEU A 61 2.02 -4.37 12.75
C LEU A 61 3.41 -3.96 12.23
N ILE A 62 4.24 -3.39 13.11
CA ILE A 62 5.66 -3.11 12.85
C ILE A 62 6.47 -3.62 14.04
N VAL A 63 7.53 -4.38 13.78
CA VAL A 63 8.48 -4.81 14.81
C VAL A 63 9.79 -4.06 14.62
N GLU A 64 10.33 -3.53 15.72
CA GLU A 64 11.64 -2.91 15.78
C GLU A 64 12.52 -3.56 16.86
N ILE A 65 13.82 -3.42 16.69
CA ILE A 65 14.84 -3.78 17.67
C ILE A 65 15.70 -2.55 17.94
N ASP A 66 15.82 -2.14 19.19
CA ASP A 66 16.65 -1.00 19.60
C ASP A 66 16.44 0.27 18.71
N THR A 67 15.17 0.59 18.41
CA THR A 67 14.68 1.70 17.54
C THR A 67 14.83 1.55 16.03
N GLU A 68 15.29 0.41 15.55
CA GLU A 68 15.37 0.10 14.12
C GLU A 68 14.28 -0.90 13.70
N PRO A 69 13.36 -0.54 12.78
CA PRO A 69 12.36 -1.45 12.26
C PRO A 69 12.99 -2.63 11.52
N ILE A 70 12.55 -3.85 11.83
CA ILE A 70 13.10 -5.09 11.26
C ILE A 70 12.12 -5.80 10.32
N PHE A 71 10.81 -5.61 10.51
CA PHE A 71 9.79 -5.99 9.54
C PHE A 71 8.43 -5.34 9.88
N SER A 72 7.52 -5.33 8.91
CA SER A 72 6.11 -4.97 9.08
C SER A 72 5.20 -6.08 8.55
N ILE A 73 3.98 -6.17 9.07
CA ILE A 73 2.96 -7.13 8.62
C ILE A 73 1.67 -6.38 8.31
N GLU A 74 1.09 -6.70 7.17
CA GLU A 74 -0.26 -6.30 6.76
C GLU A 74 -1.11 -7.56 6.60
N VAL A 75 -2.33 -7.56 7.10
CA VAL A 75 -3.29 -8.65 6.95
C VAL A 75 -4.59 -8.16 6.32
N SER A 76 -5.09 -8.93 5.36
CA SER A 76 -6.39 -8.71 4.74
C SER A 76 -7.22 -9.98 4.79
N THR A 77 -8.53 -9.81 4.87
CA THR A 77 -9.53 -10.87 4.74
C THR A 77 -10.47 -10.61 3.55
N GLU A 78 -10.11 -9.62 2.72
CA GLU A 78 -10.91 -9.22 1.57
C GLU A 78 -10.75 -10.17 0.38
N ALA A 79 -11.79 -10.18 -0.45
CA ALA A 79 -11.80 -10.93 -1.70
C ALA A 79 -10.83 -10.28 -2.72
N GLY A 80 -10.02 -11.10 -3.40
CA GLY A 80 -8.81 -10.63 -4.10
C GLY A 80 -8.94 -10.30 -5.58
N THR A 81 -10.15 -10.32 -6.17
CA THR A 81 -10.29 -10.09 -7.62
C THR A 81 -10.04 -8.62 -8.01
N GLY A 82 -9.43 -8.42 -9.18
CA GLY A 82 -9.26 -7.10 -9.78
C GLY A 82 -8.36 -6.19 -8.95
N HIS A 83 -8.82 -4.97 -8.66
CA HIS A 83 -8.08 -3.96 -7.91
C HIS A 83 -7.93 -4.29 -6.41
N ASN A 84 -8.76 -5.17 -5.86
CA ASN A 84 -8.86 -5.38 -4.41
C ASN A 84 -7.58 -5.96 -3.81
N ALA A 85 -6.91 -6.89 -4.51
CA ALA A 85 -5.62 -7.44 -4.07
C ALA A 85 -4.53 -6.36 -3.89
N PHE A 86 -4.68 -5.19 -4.51
CA PHE A 86 -3.73 -4.10 -4.42
C PHE A 86 -4.12 -3.05 -3.40
N GLN A 87 -5.32 -3.09 -2.82
CA GLN A 87 -5.86 -2.05 -1.94
C GLN A 87 -4.88 -1.65 -0.81
N ARG A 88 -4.14 -2.63 -0.28
CA ARG A 88 -3.17 -2.44 0.81
C ARG A 88 -1.73 -2.27 0.34
N PHE A 89 -1.47 -2.33 -0.96
CA PHE A 89 -0.12 -2.36 -1.54
C PHE A 89 0.72 -1.13 -1.16
N ALA A 90 0.10 0.06 -1.06
CA ALA A 90 0.80 1.28 -0.64
C ALA A 90 1.43 1.17 0.76
N ARG A 91 0.87 0.36 1.67
CA ARG A 91 1.43 0.10 3.01
C ARG A 91 2.72 -0.72 2.92
N LEU A 92 2.70 -1.75 2.06
CA LEU A 92 3.83 -2.63 1.79
C LEU A 92 4.97 -1.86 1.11
N ALA A 93 4.63 -1.06 0.09
CA ALA A 93 5.57 -0.17 -0.57
C ALA A 93 6.22 0.76 0.45
N ALA A 94 5.44 1.48 1.27
CA ALA A 94 6.00 2.39 2.26
C ALA A 94 7.03 1.74 3.20
N SER A 95 6.79 0.51 3.65
CA SER A 95 7.76 -0.26 4.44
C SER A 95 9.03 -0.55 3.65
N VAL A 96 8.89 -1.10 2.44
CA VAL A 96 10.02 -1.52 1.60
C VAL A 96 10.87 -0.32 1.17
N GLU A 97 10.25 0.81 0.84
CA GLU A 97 10.92 2.07 0.49
C GLU A 97 11.79 2.60 1.64
N ASN A 98 11.43 2.28 2.88
CA ASN A 98 12.19 2.61 4.08
C ASN A 98 13.12 1.48 4.55
N ASN A 99 13.43 0.53 3.66
CA ASN A 99 14.27 -0.64 3.91
C ASN A 99 13.75 -1.57 5.01
N VAL A 100 12.42 -1.64 5.19
CA VAL A 100 11.77 -2.51 6.16
C VAL A 100 11.12 -3.68 5.42
N PRO A 101 11.56 -4.93 5.65
CA PRO A 101 10.90 -6.11 5.09
C PRO A 101 9.40 -6.12 5.40
N ALA A 102 8.59 -6.52 4.43
CA ALA A 102 7.14 -6.54 4.55
C ALA A 102 6.57 -7.95 4.36
N PHE A 103 5.62 -8.31 5.21
CA PHE A 103 4.80 -9.51 5.08
C PHE A 103 3.37 -9.10 4.73
N TYR A 104 2.79 -9.76 3.74
CA TYR A 104 1.40 -9.55 3.36
C TYR A 104 0.62 -10.85 3.53
N ILE A 105 -0.34 -10.86 4.46
CA ILE A 105 -1.24 -11.99 4.64
C ILE A 105 -2.53 -11.69 3.88
N TYR A 106 -2.81 -12.47 2.84
CA TYR A 106 -3.98 -12.26 1.97
C TYR A 106 -4.60 -13.60 1.56
N PRO A 107 -5.93 -13.78 1.51
CA PRO A 107 -6.52 -15.06 1.14
C PRO A 107 -6.21 -15.40 -0.32
N GLU A 108 -5.85 -16.66 -0.61
CA GLU A 108 -5.78 -17.11 -2.00
C GLU A 108 -7.15 -16.97 -2.70
N ALA A 109 -8.22 -17.26 -1.97
CA ALA A 109 -9.57 -16.91 -2.35
C ALA A 109 -10.42 -16.67 -1.10
N ALA A 110 -11.44 -15.84 -1.24
CA ALA A 110 -12.48 -15.66 -0.22
C ALA A 110 -13.86 -15.83 -0.87
N ILE A 111 -14.82 -16.35 -0.12
CA ILE A 111 -16.18 -16.53 -0.61
C ILE A 111 -16.88 -15.18 -0.67
N ILE A 112 -17.50 -14.90 -1.82
CA ILE A 112 -18.42 -13.78 -2.00
C ILE A 112 -19.82 -14.30 -2.25
N THR A 113 -20.79 -13.66 -1.61
CA THR A 113 -22.21 -13.95 -1.76
C THR A 113 -22.90 -12.69 -2.26
N ARG A 114 -23.52 -12.74 -3.44
CA ARG A 114 -24.35 -11.65 -3.96
C ARG A 114 -25.82 -12.05 -3.87
N GLN A 115 -26.71 -11.06 -3.75
CA GLN A 115 -28.15 -11.31 -3.73
C GLN A 115 -28.55 -12.20 -4.93
N ASN A 116 -29.36 -13.22 -4.64
CA ASN A 116 -29.92 -14.15 -5.63
C ASN A 116 -28.88 -14.95 -6.44
N THR A 117 -27.65 -15.12 -5.94
CA THR A 117 -26.63 -15.95 -6.57
C THR A 117 -26.03 -16.93 -5.58
N GLN A 118 -25.58 -18.09 -6.08
CA GLN A 118 -24.83 -19.04 -5.27
C GLN A 118 -23.49 -18.44 -4.81
N PRO A 119 -23.05 -18.73 -3.58
CA PRO A 119 -21.72 -18.34 -3.12
C PRO A 119 -20.64 -18.83 -4.08
N LYS A 120 -19.62 -18.01 -4.31
CA LYS A 120 -18.49 -18.37 -5.17
C LYS A 120 -17.17 -17.93 -4.56
N TRP A 121 -16.12 -18.67 -4.90
CA TRP A 121 -14.75 -18.27 -4.58
C TRP A 121 -14.32 -17.11 -5.46
N ASP A 122 -13.86 -16.04 -4.83
CA ASP A 122 -13.25 -14.90 -5.49
C ASP A 122 -11.74 -14.97 -5.26
N LYS A 123 -11.01 -15.36 -6.31
CA LYS A 123 -9.59 -15.70 -6.25
C LYS A 123 -8.73 -14.44 -6.30
N ILE A 124 -7.57 -14.52 -5.68
CA ILE A 124 -6.57 -13.46 -5.70
C ILE A 124 -6.12 -13.15 -7.14
N ASN A 125 -5.98 -11.87 -7.44
CA ASN A 125 -5.40 -11.42 -8.68
C ASN A 125 -3.88 -11.69 -8.69
N PRO A 126 -3.37 -12.52 -9.62
CA PRO A 126 -1.96 -12.91 -9.60
C PRO A 126 -0.97 -11.78 -9.86
N LEU A 127 -1.40 -10.65 -10.46
CA LEU A 127 -0.51 -9.49 -10.66
C LEU A 127 0.04 -8.93 -9.33
N VAL A 128 -0.60 -9.20 -8.19
CA VAL A 128 -0.05 -8.80 -6.87
C VAL A 128 1.31 -9.44 -6.59
N PHE A 129 1.54 -10.68 -7.03
CA PHE A 129 2.82 -11.36 -6.88
C PHE A 129 3.91 -10.66 -7.69
N LYS A 130 3.60 -10.25 -8.92
CA LYS A 130 4.53 -9.52 -9.78
C LYS A 130 4.84 -8.14 -9.21
N ALA A 131 3.82 -7.42 -8.72
CA ALA A 131 4.03 -6.12 -8.10
C ALA A 131 4.93 -6.20 -6.86
N LEU A 132 4.75 -7.23 -6.03
CA LEU A 132 5.62 -7.51 -4.88
C LEU A 132 7.04 -7.90 -5.33
N ASP A 133 7.18 -8.70 -6.38
CA ASP A 133 8.48 -9.04 -6.95
C ASP A 133 9.24 -7.82 -7.49
N ASP A 134 8.54 -6.90 -8.14
CA ASP A 134 9.13 -5.68 -8.71
C ASP A 134 9.62 -4.74 -7.61
N VAL A 135 8.81 -4.49 -6.57
CA VAL A 135 9.25 -3.67 -5.43
C VAL A 135 10.42 -4.34 -4.69
N MET A 136 10.41 -5.67 -4.52
CA MET A 136 11.56 -6.41 -3.97
C MET A 136 12.81 -6.26 -4.83
N THR A 137 12.65 -6.28 -6.15
CA THR A 137 13.76 -6.22 -7.10
C THR A 137 14.40 -4.84 -7.16
N ILE A 138 13.61 -3.76 -7.05
CA ILE A 138 14.10 -2.38 -7.01
C ILE A 138 14.83 -2.09 -5.69
N TYR A 139 14.20 -2.43 -4.55
CA TYR A 139 14.74 -2.07 -3.23
C TYR A 139 15.72 -3.07 -2.65
N LYS A 140 15.72 -4.31 -3.16
CA LYS A 140 16.48 -5.46 -2.61
C LYS A 140 16.08 -5.78 -1.17
N ILE A 141 14.81 -5.59 -0.84
CA ILE A 141 14.23 -5.81 0.48
C ILE A 141 13.04 -6.76 0.33
N PRO A 142 12.89 -7.80 1.20
CA PRO A 142 11.77 -8.74 1.09
C PRO A 142 10.39 -8.08 1.23
N ALA A 143 9.47 -8.45 0.35
CA ALA A 143 8.04 -8.12 0.39
C ALA A 143 7.27 -9.40 0.03
N LEU A 144 6.93 -10.20 1.05
CA LEU A 144 6.51 -11.59 0.88
C LEU A 144 5.03 -11.75 1.19
N LEU A 145 4.29 -12.38 0.27
CA LEU A 145 2.89 -12.73 0.47
C LEU A 145 2.79 -14.12 1.10
N TYR A 146 1.95 -14.28 2.11
CA TYR A 146 1.51 -15.55 2.71
C TYR A 146 -0.01 -15.66 2.62
N TYR A 147 -0.52 -16.84 2.29
CA TYR A 147 -1.97 -16.97 2.16
C TYR A 147 -2.63 -16.95 3.52
N PHE A 148 -3.66 -16.13 3.66
CA PHE A 148 -4.60 -16.29 4.76
C PHE A 148 -5.28 -17.66 4.57
N PRO A 149 -5.23 -18.57 5.57
CA PRO A 149 -5.79 -19.91 5.45
C PRO A 149 -7.27 -19.90 5.06
N SER A 150 -7.66 -20.72 4.09
CA SER A 150 -9.04 -20.78 3.60
C SER A 150 -9.40 -22.18 3.15
N ASP A 151 -10.70 -22.47 3.10
CA ASP A 151 -11.23 -23.77 2.64
C ASP A 151 -11.10 -23.97 1.12
N TYR A 152 -10.55 -23.00 0.37
CA TYR A 152 -10.58 -22.95 -1.08
C TYR A 152 -9.95 -24.16 -1.76
N GLN A 153 -8.82 -24.64 -1.25
CA GLN A 153 -8.12 -25.81 -1.80
C GLN A 153 -8.87 -27.12 -1.53
N ASP A 154 -9.55 -27.20 -0.38
CA ASP A 154 -10.23 -28.43 0.07
C ASP A 154 -11.70 -28.50 -0.40
N HIS A 155 -12.30 -27.35 -0.73
CA HIS A 155 -13.72 -27.22 -1.07
C HIS A 155 -13.91 -26.43 -2.37
N SER A 156 -13.85 -27.14 -3.51
CA SER A 156 -13.98 -26.53 -4.84
C SER A 156 -15.32 -25.78 -5.06
N VAL A 157 -16.39 -26.22 -4.38
CA VAL A 157 -17.70 -25.55 -4.37
C VAL A 157 -17.83 -24.68 -3.12
N ALA A 158 -17.86 -23.35 -3.29
CA ALA A 158 -17.88 -22.42 -2.16
C ALA A 158 -19.05 -22.65 -1.18
N GLY A 159 -20.23 -23.04 -1.67
CA GLY A 159 -21.40 -23.30 -0.83
C GLY A 159 -21.23 -24.47 0.16
N THR A 160 -20.26 -25.35 -0.05
CA THR A 160 -19.98 -26.49 0.84
C THR A 160 -18.89 -26.20 1.87
N SER A 161 -18.32 -25.00 1.88
CA SER A 161 -17.29 -24.61 2.83
C SER A 161 -17.85 -24.64 4.27
N PRO A 162 -17.17 -25.32 5.22
CA PRO A 162 -17.56 -25.28 6.63
C PRO A 162 -17.47 -23.87 7.22
N HIS A 163 -16.60 -23.02 6.67
CA HIS A 163 -16.43 -21.63 7.10
C HIS A 163 -17.21 -20.61 6.24
N LEU A 164 -18.34 -21.01 5.63
CA LEU A 164 -19.13 -20.14 4.73
C LEU A 164 -19.47 -18.77 5.35
N ARG A 165 -19.84 -18.73 6.64
CA ARG A 165 -20.16 -17.47 7.36
C ARG A 165 -18.96 -16.54 7.53
N HIS A 166 -17.75 -17.09 7.44
CA HIS A 166 -16.48 -16.39 7.55
C HIS A 166 -15.79 -16.21 6.20
N LYS A 167 -16.59 -16.20 5.11
CA LYS A 167 -16.09 -16.12 3.73
C LYS A 167 -15.14 -17.28 3.36
N GLY A 168 -15.28 -18.44 4.00
CA GLY A 168 -14.41 -19.59 3.79
C GLY A 168 -13.02 -19.45 4.40
N LEU A 169 -12.78 -18.43 5.22
CA LEU A 169 -11.49 -18.18 5.88
C LEU A 169 -11.39 -18.96 7.19
N ARG A 170 -10.21 -19.51 7.46
CA ARG A 170 -9.89 -20.28 8.67
C ARG A 170 -9.15 -19.41 9.67
N TYR A 171 -9.75 -19.25 10.84
CA TYR A 171 -9.22 -18.45 11.94
C TYR A 171 -8.62 -19.33 13.03
N ASP A 172 -7.76 -18.75 13.85
CA ASP A 172 -7.10 -19.46 14.93
C ASP A 172 -8.10 -20.01 15.95
N SER A 173 -7.89 -21.28 16.34
CA SER A 173 -8.73 -21.96 17.32
C SER A 173 -8.50 -21.48 18.76
N ASN A 174 -7.34 -20.89 19.04
CA ASN A 174 -7.05 -20.26 20.32
C ASN A 174 -7.88 -18.98 20.45
N ARG A 175 -8.73 -18.93 21.47
CA ARG A 175 -9.63 -17.79 21.72
C ARG A 175 -8.89 -16.45 21.89
N ASN A 176 -7.64 -16.47 22.34
CA ASN A 176 -6.83 -15.26 22.46
C ASN A 176 -6.49 -14.65 21.09
N PHE A 177 -6.56 -15.46 20.02
CA PHE A 177 -6.20 -15.12 18.65
C PHE A 177 -7.37 -15.32 17.67
N ALA A 178 -8.62 -15.37 18.14
CA ALA A 178 -9.78 -15.75 17.32
C ALA A 178 -10.02 -14.86 16.06
N GLY A 179 -9.43 -13.67 16.00
CA GLY A 179 -9.45 -12.80 14.82
C GLY A 179 -8.24 -12.94 13.89
N CYS A 180 -7.30 -13.83 14.21
CA CYS A 180 -6.05 -14.05 13.49
C CYS A 180 -6.18 -15.28 12.57
N PRO A 181 -5.31 -15.41 11.55
CA PRO A 181 -5.28 -16.59 10.70
C PRO A 181 -4.92 -17.85 11.50
N ASP A 182 -5.39 -19.02 11.07
CA ASP A 182 -5.08 -20.31 11.72
C ASP A 182 -3.56 -20.54 11.80
N SER A 183 -2.97 -20.46 12.99
CA SER A 183 -1.52 -20.64 13.20
C SER A 183 -1.00 -22.03 12.87
N THR A 184 -1.88 -23.04 12.79
CA THR A 184 -1.50 -24.42 12.46
C THR A 184 -1.43 -24.67 10.96
N ASP A 185 -1.91 -23.72 10.15
CA ASP A 185 -1.82 -23.80 8.70
C ASP A 185 -0.37 -23.63 8.23
N ASN A 186 0.01 -24.40 7.21
CA ASN A 186 1.36 -24.41 6.67
C ASN A 186 1.81 -23.02 6.20
N GLU A 187 0.91 -22.19 5.67
CA GLU A 187 1.25 -20.83 5.22
C GLU A 187 1.66 -19.93 6.39
N MET A 188 1.00 -20.05 7.55
CA MET A 188 1.37 -19.29 8.74
C MET A 188 2.66 -19.83 9.37
N ILE A 189 2.84 -21.15 9.42
CA ILE A 189 4.08 -21.78 9.89
C ILE A 189 5.28 -21.30 9.07
N LEU A 190 5.16 -21.26 7.74
CA LEU A 190 6.21 -20.76 6.84
C LEU A 190 6.49 -19.27 7.05
N MET A 191 5.45 -18.47 7.30
CA MET A 191 5.61 -17.04 7.63
C MET A 191 6.37 -16.85 8.96
N PHE A 192 6.00 -17.59 10.01
CA PHE A 192 6.68 -17.50 11.30
C PHE A 192 8.14 -17.92 11.21
N ALA A 193 8.43 -18.97 10.44
CA ALA A 193 9.80 -19.39 10.19
C ALA A 193 10.60 -18.30 9.44
N ALA A 194 10.00 -17.61 8.47
CA ALA A 194 10.62 -16.48 7.79
C ALA A 194 10.87 -15.29 8.73
N ILE A 195 9.93 -14.97 9.64
CA ILE A 195 10.11 -13.97 10.70
C ILE A 195 11.29 -14.36 11.61
N ASN A 196 11.38 -15.62 12.02
CA ASN A 196 12.48 -16.12 12.85
C ASN A 196 13.83 -16.02 12.12
N GLU A 197 13.88 -16.27 10.81
CA GLU A 197 15.12 -16.05 10.04
C GLU A 197 15.51 -14.57 10.00
N ILE A 198 14.55 -13.64 9.83
CA ILE A 198 14.84 -12.20 9.93
C ILE A 198 15.43 -11.87 11.30
N ILE A 199 14.79 -12.31 12.38
CA ILE A 199 15.25 -12.11 13.77
C ILE A 199 16.68 -12.64 13.94
N SER A 200 16.93 -13.88 13.54
CA SER A 200 18.25 -14.52 13.58
C SER A 200 19.32 -13.74 12.80
N VAL A 201 18.97 -13.21 11.62
CA VAL A 201 19.89 -12.42 10.80
C VAL A 201 20.22 -11.07 11.44
N VAL A 202 19.22 -10.34 11.91
CA VAL A 202 19.43 -9.01 12.51
C VAL A 202 20.16 -9.11 13.84
N GLU A 203 19.91 -10.15 14.65
CA GLU A 203 20.65 -10.36 15.91
C GLU A 203 22.13 -10.70 15.64
N LYS A 204 22.43 -11.43 14.56
CA LYS A 204 23.81 -11.83 14.22
C LYS A 204 24.60 -10.74 13.50
N SER A 205 23.96 -9.98 12.62
CA SER A 205 24.63 -9.03 11.70
C SER A 205 24.35 -7.56 12.01
N GLY A 206 23.46 -7.27 12.96
CA GLY A 206 22.85 -5.95 13.09
C GLY A 206 21.76 -5.73 12.03
N VAL A 207 20.89 -4.73 12.26
CA VAL A 207 19.73 -4.49 11.40
C VAL A 207 20.13 -4.07 9.98
N ILE A 208 21.03 -3.07 9.86
CA ILE A 208 21.41 -2.49 8.57
C ILE A 208 22.07 -3.55 7.67
N ASN A 209 23.16 -4.17 8.13
CA ASN A 209 23.85 -5.23 7.37
C ASN A 209 23.01 -6.51 7.25
N GLY A 210 22.08 -6.74 8.17
CA GLY A 210 21.17 -7.87 8.14
C GLY A 210 20.20 -7.80 6.97
N ARG A 211 19.62 -6.62 6.71
CA ARG A 211 18.65 -6.37 5.61
C ARG A 211 19.20 -6.82 4.25
N GLU A 212 20.45 -6.49 3.95
CA GLU A 212 21.12 -6.85 2.68
C GLU A 212 21.28 -8.37 2.49
N LYS A 213 21.31 -9.14 3.57
CA LYS A 213 21.50 -10.60 3.54
C LYS A 213 20.19 -11.36 3.41
N LEU A 214 19.04 -10.71 3.65
CA LEU A 214 17.75 -11.39 3.77
C LEU A 214 17.35 -12.13 2.49
N LEU A 215 17.43 -11.50 1.33
CA LEU A 215 17.05 -12.16 0.07
C LEU A 215 18.01 -13.31 -0.32
N GLY A 216 19.20 -13.38 0.29
CA GLY A 216 20.10 -14.53 0.16
C GLY A 216 19.75 -15.71 1.08
N LYS A 217 18.77 -15.54 1.99
CA LYS A 217 18.32 -16.62 2.87
C LYS A 217 17.34 -17.53 2.16
N ARG A 218 17.63 -18.82 2.22
CA ARG A 218 16.88 -19.84 1.49
C ARG A 218 15.38 -19.77 1.73
N ILE A 219 14.95 -19.59 2.98
CA ILE A 219 13.53 -19.49 3.34
C ILE A 219 12.82 -18.28 2.69
N LEU A 220 13.51 -17.15 2.53
CA LEU A 220 12.95 -15.95 1.91
C LEU A 220 13.04 -16.04 0.38
N SER A 221 14.13 -16.57 -0.16
CA SER A 221 14.30 -16.79 -1.60
C SER A 221 13.33 -17.84 -2.16
N ASP A 222 13.07 -18.90 -1.39
CA ASP A 222 12.12 -19.94 -1.78
C ASP A 222 10.70 -19.37 -1.77
N ARG A 223 10.35 -18.49 -0.81
CA ARG A 223 9.05 -17.82 -0.82
C ARG A 223 8.90 -16.87 -2.01
N LYS A 224 9.95 -16.11 -2.35
CA LYS A 224 9.98 -15.29 -3.56
C LYS A 224 9.75 -16.14 -4.82
N THR A 225 10.41 -17.29 -4.90
CA THR A 225 10.26 -18.23 -6.03
C THR A 225 8.84 -18.79 -6.10
N PHE A 226 8.25 -19.16 -4.96
CA PHE A 226 6.86 -19.57 -4.87
C PHE A 226 5.90 -18.48 -5.40
N MET A 227 6.09 -17.22 -5.03
CA MET A 227 5.24 -16.13 -5.52
C MET A 227 5.32 -15.97 -7.05
N LEU A 228 6.51 -16.13 -7.64
CA LEU A 228 6.69 -16.12 -9.09
C LEU A 228 6.02 -17.33 -9.76
N GLN A 229 6.06 -18.49 -9.12
CA GLN A 229 5.32 -19.67 -9.58
C GLN A 229 3.81 -19.41 -9.52
N GLU A 230 3.29 -18.84 -8.43
CA GLU A 230 1.87 -18.49 -8.29
C GLU A 230 1.40 -17.47 -9.32
N TYR A 231 2.25 -16.49 -9.66
CA TYR A 231 1.99 -15.60 -10.79
C TYR A 231 1.78 -16.40 -12.08
N ALA A 232 2.71 -17.32 -12.40
CA ALA A 232 2.66 -18.09 -13.63
C ALA A 232 1.51 -19.11 -13.67
N THR A 233 1.33 -19.91 -12.61
CA THR A 233 0.34 -21.00 -12.54
C THR A 233 -1.09 -20.48 -12.54
N LYS A 234 -1.33 -19.28 -11.97
CA LYS A 234 -2.64 -18.61 -12.01
C LYS A 234 -2.85 -17.76 -13.27
N GLY A 235 -1.95 -17.87 -14.25
CA GLY A 235 -2.09 -17.21 -15.56
C GLY A 235 -1.87 -15.71 -15.53
N GLY A 236 -1.06 -15.21 -14.60
CA GLY A 236 -0.72 -13.79 -14.47
C GLY A 236 -0.17 -13.22 -15.78
N ASN A 237 -0.71 -12.08 -16.20
CA ASN A 237 -0.31 -11.40 -17.42
C ASN A 237 -0.69 -9.91 -17.38
N SER A 238 -0.23 -9.13 -18.37
CA SER A 238 -0.47 -7.68 -18.46
C SER A 238 -1.93 -7.31 -18.79
N ASN A 239 -2.74 -8.25 -19.26
CA ASN A 239 -4.17 -8.04 -19.56
C ASN A 239 -5.05 -8.30 -18.34
N MET A 240 -4.54 -8.01 -17.15
CA MET A 240 -5.26 -8.08 -15.89
C MET A 240 -5.34 -6.70 -15.23
N SER A 241 -6.36 -6.49 -14.40
CA SER A 241 -6.45 -5.28 -13.57
C SER A 241 -5.28 -5.24 -12.56
N PRO A 242 -4.71 -4.07 -12.22
CA PRO A 242 -5.14 -2.75 -12.64
C PRO A 242 -4.60 -2.32 -14.02
N LEU A 243 -3.73 -3.10 -14.66
CA LEU A 243 -3.05 -2.72 -15.90
C LEU A 243 -4.00 -2.57 -17.09
N THR A 244 -5.09 -3.35 -17.17
CA THR A 244 -6.13 -3.17 -18.20
C THR A 244 -6.87 -1.84 -18.13
N ALA A 245 -6.81 -1.15 -17.00
CA ALA A 245 -7.35 0.19 -16.84
C ALA A 245 -6.29 1.28 -17.11
N THR A 246 -5.11 0.91 -17.62
CA THR A 246 -4.07 1.85 -18.01
C THR A 246 -4.03 2.06 -19.52
N GLU A 247 -3.53 3.22 -19.92
CA GLU A 247 -3.31 3.57 -21.32
C GLU A 247 -1.95 4.25 -21.45
N LYS A 248 -1.13 3.78 -22.40
CA LYS A 248 0.19 4.34 -22.66
C LYS A 248 0.11 5.29 -23.83
N ILE A 249 0.53 6.53 -23.64
CA ILE A 249 0.52 7.57 -24.66
C ILE A 249 1.85 8.32 -24.70
N PRO A 250 2.22 8.94 -25.84
CA PRO A 250 3.33 9.89 -25.85
C PRO A 250 3.06 11.05 -24.88
N THR A 251 4.07 11.45 -24.11
CA THR A 251 3.94 12.54 -23.12
C THR A 251 3.54 13.86 -23.75
N GLU A 252 3.84 14.09 -25.04
CA GLU A 252 3.37 15.28 -25.76
C GLU A 252 1.83 15.46 -25.67
N PHE A 253 1.06 14.36 -25.61
CA PHE A 253 -0.40 14.41 -25.51
C PHE A 253 -0.85 14.95 -24.15
N LEU A 254 -0.19 14.52 -23.07
CA LEU A 254 -0.42 15.06 -21.73
C LEU A 254 -0.07 16.55 -21.66
N LEU A 255 1.09 16.93 -22.21
CA LEU A 255 1.55 18.32 -22.21
C LEU A 255 0.61 19.22 -23.01
N ASN A 256 0.14 18.76 -24.17
CA ASN A 256 -0.84 19.48 -24.98
C ASN A 256 -2.17 19.63 -24.25
N TYR A 257 -2.65 18.58 -23.56
CA TYR A 257 -3.85 18.67 -22.71
C TYR A 257 -3.68 19.70 -21.58
N LEU A 258 -2.53 19.72 -20.91
CA LEU A 258 -2.25 20.64 -19.80
C LEU A 258 -1.88 22.06 -20.27
N SER A 259 -1.55 22.26 -21.54
CA SER A 259 -1.15 23.57 -22.08
C SER A 259 -2.20 24.66 -21.89
N LYS A 260 -3.48 24.29 -21.72
CA LYS A 260 -4.58 25.20 -21.36
C LYS A 260 -4.38 25.93 -20.02
N TYR A 261 -3.52 25.42 -19.15
CA TYR A 261 -3.16 26.04 -17.87
C TYR A 261 -1.88 26.90 -17.95
N GLU A 262 -1.16 26.87 -19.08
CA GLU A 262 -0.01 27.73 -19.30
C GLU A 262 -0.42 29.16 -19.67
N ASN A 263 0.44 30.13 -19.38
CA ASN A 263 0.25 31.53 -19.79
C ASN A 263 1.61 32.20 -20.05
N ALA A 264 1.63 33.51 -20.27
CA ALA A 264 2.87 34.25 -20.56
C ALA A 264 3.93 34.14 -19.45
N ASN A 265 3.50 33.93 -18.20
CA ASN A 265 4.37 33.90 -17.02
C ASN A 265 4.59 32.48 -16.48
N TYR A 266 3.92 31.47 -17.04
CA TYR A 266 3.98 30.10 -16.53
C TYR A 266 3.96 29.08 -17.66
N LYS A 267 4.92 28.15 -17.57
CA LYS A 267 5.07 26.98 -18.43
C LYS A 267 5.26 25.76 -17.55
N ILE A 268 4.71 24.63 -17.99
CA ILE A 268 4.88 23.35 -17.30
C ILE A 268 6.37 23.00 -17.32
N GLY A 269 6.90 22.67 -16.14
CA GLY A 269 8.29 22.38 -15.84
C GLY A 269 8.80 21.07 -16.44
N GLU A 270 10.01 20.70 -16.01
CA GLU A 270 10.81 19.69 -16.72
C GLU A 270 10.44 18.26 -16.33
N LEU A 271 9.89 18.04 -15.13
CA LEU A 271 9.61 16.69 -14.63
C LEU A 271 8.77 15.85 -15.60
N LEU A 272 7.61 16.37 -16.04
CA LEU A 272 6.78 15.64 -17.00
C LEU A 272 7.49 15.48 -18.35
N ARG A 273 8.21 16.51 -18.80
CA ARG A 273 8.92 16.54 -20.09
C ARG A 273 10.12 15.60 -20.14
N SER A 274 10.67 15.23 -18.99
CA SER A 274 11.85 14.36 -18.89
C SER A 274 11.61 12.93 -19.39
N ARG A 275 10.35 12.55 -19.67
CA ARG A 275 9.94 11.21 -20.08
C ARG A 275 9.14 11.25 -21.36
N GLU A 276 9.51 10.40 -22.32
CA GLU A 276 8.89 10.36 -23.65
C GLU A 276 7.44 9.86 -23.62
N GLU A 277 7.09 9.00 -22.66
CA GLU A 277 5.78 8.35 -22.60
C GLU A 277 5.16 8.46 -21.20
N THR A 278 3.83 8.39 -21.17
CA THR A 278 2.99 8.52 -20.00
C THR A 278 2.06 7.32 -19.89
N ILE A 279 1.95 6.74 -18.70
CA ILE A 279 0.95 5.76 -18.31
C ILE A 279 -0.20 6.49 -17.61
N ILE A 280 -1.38 6.48 -18.21
CA ILE A 280 -2.60 7.01 -17.61
C ILE A 280 -3.43 5.88 -17.01
N TYR A 281 -3.61 5.89 -15.70
CA TYR A 281 -4.54 5.01 -14.99
C TYR A 281 -5.95 5.62 -14.95
N LYS A 282 -6.90 4.97 -15.64
CA LYS A 282 -8.28 5.45 -15.82
C LYS A 282 -9.20 4.89 -14.73
N VAL A 283 -9.94 5.78 -14.08
CA VAL A 283 -10.88 5.46 -13.01
C VAL A 283 -12.20 6.18 -13.24
N ASP A 284 -13.17 5.51 -13.86
CA ASP A 284 -14.53 6.02 -14.03
C ASP A 284 -15.44 5.61 -12.86
N ALA A 285 -15.15 6.17 -11.69
CA ALA A 285 -15.88 5.96 -10.45
C ALA A 285 -15.99 7.26 -9.64
N ALA A 286 -16.78 7.24 -8.55
CA ALA A 286 -16.80 8.34 -7.60
C ALA A 286 -15.47 8.47 -6.87
N PHE A 287 -15.08 9.70 -6.55
CA PHE A 287 -13.82 10.00 -5.89
C PHE A 287 -13.78 9.35 -4.51
N ARG A 288 -12.85 8.40 -4.33
CA ARG A 288 -12.73 7.63 -3.10
C ARG A 288 -11.31 7.11 -2.92
N GLY A 289 -11.05 6.62 -1.71
CA GLY A 289 -9.87 5.81 -1.45
C GLY A 289 -9.97 4.47 -2.13
N ASP A 290 -10.36 3.44 -1.41
CA ASP A 290 -10.15 2.08 -1.89
C ASP A 290 -11.01 1.73 -3.13
N PRO A 291 -10.49 0.93 -4.07
CA PRO A 291 -9.16 0.28 -4.06
C PRO A 291 -8.04 1.08 -4.76
N TYR A 292 -8.36 2.27 -5.29
CA TYR A 292 -7.54 2.97 -6.29
C TYR A 292 -6.15 3.44 -5.83
N PRO A 293 -5.94 3.92 -4.58
CA PRO A 293 -4.62 4.29 -4.06
C PRO A 293 -3.62 3.15 -4.15
N GLY A 294 -4.02 1.96 -3.71
CA GLY A 294 -3.18 0.79 -3.72
C GLY A 294 -2.91 0.27 -5.13
N ALA A 295 -3.91 0.34 -6.01
CA ALA A 295 -3.73 0.03 -7.43
C ALA A 295 -2.77 1.00 -8.13
N LEU A 296 -2.87 2.31 -7.87
CA LEU A 296 -1.95 3.32 -8.40
C LEU A 296 -0.51 3.04 -7.94
N ALA A 297 -0.33 2.72 -6.66
CA ALA A 297 0.97 2.30 -6.13
C ALA A 297 1.50 1.07 -6.87
N ALA A 298 0.67 0.04 -7.07
CA ALA A 298 1.10 -1.15 -7.80
C ALA A 298 1.45 -0.88 -9.28
N ILE A 299 0.69 -0.03 -9.97
CA ILE A 299 0.98 0.36 -11.36
C ILE A 299 2.34 1.04 -11.47
N ASP A 300 2.70 1.88 -10.50
CA ASP A 300 4.02 2.51 -10.45
C ASP A 300 5.13 1.47 -10.55
N TYR A 301 5.06 0.44 -9.71
CA TYR A 301 6.05 -0.64 -9.66
C TYR A 301 5.99 -1.59 -10.86
N LEU A 302 4.80 -1.86 -11.37
CA LEU A 302 4.61 -2.79 -12.49
C LEU A 302 5.03 -2.21 -13.84
N LEU A 303 4.86 -0.90 -14.05
CA LEU A 303 5.05 -0.27 -15.35
C LEU A 303 6.05 0.89 -15.38
N CYS A 304 6.12 1.70 -14.33
CA CYS A 304 6.76 3.03 -14.41
C CYS A 304 8.14 3.08 -13.80
N ARG A 305 8.36 2.44 -12.64
CA ARG A 305 9.53 2.63 -11.80
C ARG A 305 10.68 1.71 -12.17
N GLU A 306 11.89 2.28 -12.28
CA GLU A 306 13.14 1.53 -12.48
C GLU A 306 14.11 1.69 -11.30
N GLY A 307 13.98 2.76 -10.51
CA GLY A 307 14.81 3.04 -9.32
C GLY A 307 14.03 3.34 -8.02
N LYS A 308 14.75 3.80 -6.99
CA LYS A 308 14.20 3.97 -5.63
C LYS A 308 13.41 5.28 -5.45
N SER A 309 13.61 6.25 -6.32
CA SER A 309 12.85 7.50 -6.31
C SER A 309 11.78 7.53 -7.41
N PHE A 310 10.80 8.42 -7.27
CA PHE A 310 9.84 8.68 -8.35
C PHE A 310 10.51 9.36 -9.56
N GLU A 311 11.71 9.94 -9.38
CA GLU A 311 12.47 10.59 -10.46
C GLU A 311 13.02 9.53 -11.42
N GLU A 312 13.44 8.37 -10.88
CA GLU A 312 13.93 7.20 -11.60
C GLU A 312 12.79 6.34 -12.22
N ARG A 313 11.73 7.00 -12.71
CA ARG A 313 10.68 6.35 -13.51
C ARG A 313 10.99 6.49 -14.99
N LYS A 314 10.70 5.43 -15.74
CA LYS A 314 10.70 5.39 -17.20
C LYS A 314 9.54 6.18 -17.81
N TYR A 315 8.36 6.11 -17.17
CA TYR A 315 7.15 6.77 -17.66
C TYR A 315 6.55 7.69 -16.60
N ASN A 316 5.89 8.75 -17.04
CA ASN A 316 5.02 9.51 -16.14
C ASN A 316 3.85 8.63 -15.71
N LEU A 317 3.47 8.72 -14.44
CA LEU A 317 2.28 8.05 -13.93
C LEU A 317 1.18 9.06 -13.65
N VAL A 318 0.08 8.98 -14.39
CA VAL A 318 -1.05 9.90 -14.30
C VAL A 318 -2.28 9.16 -13.82
N MET A 319 -2.98 9.73 -12.83
CA MET A 319 -4.30 9.25 -12.41
C MET A 319 -5.38 10.06 -13.11
N CYS A 320 -6.26 9.42 -13.88
CA CYS A 320 -7.35 10.08 -14.58
C CYS A 320 -8.70 9.60 -14.04
N TRP A 321 -9.48 10.51 -13.47
CA TRP A 321 -10.83 10.26 -12.98
C TRP A 321 -11.85 10.37 -14.13
N GLY A 322 -11.85 9.39 -15.01
CA GLY A 322 -12.75 9.27 -16.14
C GLY A 322 -12.19 8.39 -17.25
N ASN A 323 -12.90 8.32 -18.37
CA ASN A 323 -12.43 7.67 -19.58
C ASN A 323 -11.72 8.67 -20.49
N LEU A 324 -10.80 8.17 -21.32
CA LEU A 324 -10.06 8.96 -22.28
C LEU A 324 -10.60 8.75 -23.68
N THR A 325 -10.62 9.83 -24.47
CA THR A 325 -10.73 9.78 -25.93
C THR A 325 -9.52 10.47 -26.52
N ILE A 326 -8.64 9.71 -27.15
CA ILE A 326 -7.41 10.21 -27.77
C ILE A 326 -7.74 10.86 -29.12
N ASP A 327 -7.16 12.02 -29.37
CA ASP A 327 -7.14 12.70 -30.66
C ASP A 327 -5.69 12.72 -31.18
N ASP A 328 -5.39 11.78 -32.08
CA ASP A 328 -4.06 11.63 -32.69
C ASP A 328 -3.68 12.82 -33.60
N ASN A 329 -4.67 13.50 -34.19
CA ASN A 329 -4.41 14.62 -35.09
C ASN A 329 -4.01 15.86 -34.31
N ALA A 330 -4.75 16.16 -33.25
CA ALA A 330 -4.45 17.26 -32.34
C ALA A 330 -3.36 16.90 -31.32
N LYS A 331 -2.92 15.62 -31.29
CA LYS A 331 -1.97 15.07 -30.32
C LYS A 331 -2.38 15.42 -28.89
N THR A 332 -3.63 15.16 -28.54
CA THR A 332 -4.21 15.48 -27.22
C THR A 332 -5.29 14.47 -26.89
N PHE A 333 -6.00 14.66 -25.78
CA PHE A 333 -7.14 13.81 -25.42
C PHE A 333 -8.24 14.61 -24.70
N ALA A 334 -9.44 14.05 -24.70
CA ALA A 334 -10.54 14.51 -23.87
C ALA A 334 -10.79 13.50 -22.72
N ILE A 335 -11.30 14.01 -21.61
CA ILE A 335 -11.71 13.21 -20.45
C ILE A 335 -13.23 13.29 -20.35
N ASP A 336 -13.89 12.14 -20.32
CA ASP A 336 -15.33 12.03 -20.10
C ASP A 336 -15.63 11.25 -18.82
N SER A 337 -16.34 11.90 -17.90
CA SER A 337 -16.98 11.30 -16.72
C SER A 337 -17.97 12.28 -16.09
N GLN A 338 -18.98 11.73 -15.42
CA GLN A 338 -19.94 12.48 -14.61
C GLN A 338 -19.87 12.07 -13.12
N LYS A 339 -18.88 11.24 -12.75
CA LYS A 339 -18.82 10.61 -11.43
C LYS A 339 -17.88 11.30 -10.45
N SER A 340 -16.91 12.06 -10.95
CA SER A 340 -15.87 12.73 -10.17
C SER A 340 -15.44 14.04 -10.81
N THR A 341 -15.07 14.99 -9.98
CA THR A 341 -14.65 16.35 -10.34
C THR A 341 -13.40 16.75 -9.56
N ILE A 342 -12.69 17.78 -10.03
CA ILE A 342 -11.58 18.38 -9.27
C ILE A 342 -12.04 18.87 -7.89
N HIS A 343 -13.31 19.29 -7.78
CA HIS A 343 -13.90 19.75 -6.52
C HIS A 343 -14.00 18.64 -5.46
N ASP A 344 -14.13 17.38 -5.86
CA ASP A 344 -14.14 16.25 -4.90
C ASP A 344 -12.77 16.10 -4.23
N PHE A 345 -11.68 16.19 -5.01
CA PHE A 345 -10.32 16.19 -4.49
C PHE A 345 -10.10 17.39 -3.55
N VAL A 346 -10.46 18.58 -4.00
CA VAL A 346 -10.29 19.81 -3.20
C VAL A 346 -11.11 19.74 -1.91
N SER A 347 -12.31 19.17 -1.94
CA SER A 347 -13.15 18.99 -0.75
C SER A 347 -12.51 18.04 0.26
N ALA A 348 -11.94 16.92 -0.20
CA ALA A 348 -11.20 15.99 0.66
C ALA A 348 -9.95 16.62 1.29
N VAL A 349 -9.24 17.48 0.54
CA VAL A 349 -8.12 18.26 1.07
C VAL A 349 -8.60 19.26 2.12
N LYS A 350 -9.62 20.06 1.82
CA LYS A 350 -10.18 21.06 2.75
C LYS A 350 -10.72 20.43 4.03
N ALA A 351 -11.34 19.25 3.94
CA ALA A 351 -11.78 18.50 5.11
C ALA A 351 -10.62 18.11 6.05
N SER A 352 -9.38 18.06 5.52
CA SER A 352 -8.17 17.81 6.31
C SER A 352 -7.64 19.08 7.00
N GLU A 353 -8.05 20.27 6.56
CA GLU A 353 -7.58 21.56 7.10
C GLU A 353 -8.02 21.78 8.55
N GLY A 354 -9.20 21.28 8.94
CA GLY A 354 -9.63 21.31 10.35
C GLY A 354 -8.69 20.55 11.32
N LYS A 355 -7.76 19.75 10.78
CA LYS A 355 -6.73 19.04 11.55
C LYS A 355 -5.38 19.75 11.49
N ASN A 356 -5.18 20.66 10.55
CA ASN A 356 -4.00 21.50 10.46
C ASN A 356 -4.09 22.58 11.54
N ILE A 357 -3.12 22.63 12.44
CA ILE A 357 -3.07 23.60 13.53
C ILE A 357 -1.98 24.66 13.31
N LEU A 358 -1.28 24.62 12.17
CA LEU A 358 -0.21 25.57 11.84
C LEU A 358 -0.69 27.01 11.70
N THR A 359 -1.98 27.20 11.40
CA THR A 359 -2.61 28.52 11.23
C THR A 359 -3.12 29.13 12.54
N LYS A 360 -3.05 28.41 13.66
CA LYS A 360 -3.44 28.94 14.97
C LYS A 360 -2.35 29.86 15.52
N ASP A 361 -2.77 30.99 16.13
CA ASP A 361 -1.86 31.80 16.94
C ASP A 361 -1.34 31.01 18.14
N TYR A 362 -0.09 31.24 18.55
CA TYR A 362 0.56 30.48 19.60
C TYR A 362 -0.22 30.48 20.92
N ASP A 363 -0.75 31.64 21.32
CA ASP A 363 -1.52 31.80 22.56
C ASP A 363 -2.84 31.01 22.55
N ASN A 364 -3.31 30.60 21.36
CA ASN A 364 -4.51 29.80 21.16
C ASN A 364 -4.23 28.29 21.06
N ILE A 365 -2.96 27.85 21.18
CA ILE A 365 -2.57 26.44 21.14
C ILE A 365 -2.56 25.88 22.57
N PRO A 366 -3.44 24.91 22.91
CA PRO A 366 -3.37 24.26 24.20
C PRO A 366 -2.01 23.57 24.39
N SER A 367 -1.47 23.53 25.62
CA SER A 367 -0.16 22.92 25.89
C SER A 367 -0.05 21.47 25.41
N SER A 368 -1.17 20.73 25.42
CA SER A 368 -1.24 19.36 24.90
C SER A 368 -1.11 19.25 23.37
N GLU A 369 -1.36 20.33 22.63
CA GLU A 369 -1.22 20.39 21.16
C GLU A 369 0.13 20.95 20.71
N ILE A 370 0.94 21.55 21.61
CA ILE A 370 2.27 22.10 21.25
C ILE A 370 3.17 21.06 20.56
N PRO A 371 3.30 19.80 21.05
CA PRO A 371 4.11 18.79 20.38
C PRO A 371 3.55 18.41 18.99
N ARG A 372 2.22 18.43 18.84
CA ARG A 372 1.53 18.20 17.57
C ARG A 372 1.78 19.34 16.59
N TYR A 373 1.77 20.58 17.06
CA TYR A 373 2.08 21.76 16.26
C TYR A 373 3.52 21.66 15.74
N TYR A 374 4.49 21.39 16.63
CA TYR A 374 5.88 21.21 16.23
C TYR A 374 6.08 20.05 15.25
N MET A 375 5.36 18.93 15.41
CA MET A 375 5.35 17.86 14.41
C MET A 375 4.87 18.36 13.05
N GLN A 376 3.76 19.12 12.99
CA GLN A 376 3.27 19.68 11.73
C GLN A 376 4.23 20.73 11.15
N VAL A 377 5.01 21.45 11.96
CA VAL A 377 6.07 22.34 11.44
C VAL A 377 7.13 21.53 10.71
N ARG A 378 7.51 20.35 11.24
CA ARG A 378 8.53 19.47 10.64
C ARG A 378 8.06 18.76 9.37
N TYR A 379 6.81 18.30 9.36
CA TYR A 379 6.27 17.44 8.29
C TYR A 379 5.21 18.13 7.41
N GLY A 380 4.93 19.40 7.65
CA GLY A 380 3.76 20.07 7.11
C GLY A 380 2.46 19.35 7.49
N SER A 381 1.49 19.39 6.58
CA SER A 381 0.20 18.71 6.71
C SER A 381 0.22 17.26 6.21
N MET A 382 1.40 16.66 6.01
CA MET A 382 1.55 15.32 5.42
C MET A 382 0.67 14.27 6.10
N PHE A 383 0.70 14.21 7.44
CA PHE A 383 -0.05 13.22 8.21
C PHE A 383 -1.49 13.64 8.53
N SER A 384 -1.83 14.91 8.32
CA SER A 384 -3.18 15.47 8.56
C SER A 384 -4.12 15.19 7.39
N LYS A 385 -3.55 14.99 6.18
CA LYS A 385 -4.27 14.57 4.98
C LYS A 385 -4.80 13.14 5.11
N VAL A 386 -6.00 12.90 4.60
CA VAL A 386 -6.59 11.55 4.51
C VAL A 386 -5.79 10.65 3.55
N LYS A 387 -5.86 9.33 3.77
CA LYS A 387 -4.97 8.34 3.12
C LYS A 387 -4.89 8.46 1.59
N HIS A 388 -6.03 8.62 0.91
CA HIS A 388 -6.08 8.60 -0.53
C HIS A 388 -5.43 9.86 -1.14
N ILE A 389 -5.57 11.01 -0.49
CA ILE A 389 -4.83 12.23 -0.88
C ILE A 389 -3.33 12.02 -0.75
N ARG A 390 -2.85 11.43 0.37
CA ARG A 390 -1.42 11.15 0.57
C ARG A 390 -0.87 10.25 -0.54
N VAL A 391 -1.55 9.14 -0.81
CA VAL A 391 -1.11 8.14 -1.79
C VAL A 391 -1.19 8.67 -3.22
N PHE A 392 -2.31 9.28 -3.62
CA PHE A 392 -2.43 9.87 -4.96
C PHE A 392 -1.39 10.94 -5.20
N SER A 393 -1.20 11.85 -4.24
CA SER A 393 -0.19 12.91 -4.36
C SER A 393 1.24 12.36 -4.34
N TYR A 394 1.49 11.18 -3.77
CA TYR A 394 2.81 10.55 -3.73
C TYR A 394 3.16 9.77 -4.99
N PHE A 395 2.20 9.04 -5.57
CA PHE A 395 2.48 8.22 -6.75
C PHE A 395 2.19 8.93 -8.07
N ALA A 396 1.20 9.82 -8.15
CA ALA A 396 0.85 10.46 -9.40
C ALA A 396 1.75 11.67 -9.70
N ASP A 397 2.27 11.73 -10.92
CA ASP A 397 2.89 12.92 -11.48
C ASP A 397 1.84 13.94 -11.91
N ALA A 398 0.64 13.48 -12.31
CA ALA A 398 -0.54 14.33 -12.47
C ALA A 398 -1.84 13.58 -12.10
N ILE A 399 -2.83 14.32 -11.64
CA ILE A 399 -4.19 13.85 -11.36
C ILE A 399 -5.15 14.68 -12.20
N LEU A 400 -5.89 14.02 -13.09
CA LEU A 400 -6.78 14.64 -14.06
C LEU A 400 -8.25 14.32 -13.75
N PHE A 401 -9.11 15.32 -13.98
CA PHE A 401 -10.55 15.26 -13.90
C PHE A 401 -11.14 15.85 -15.20
N PRO A 402 -12.43 15.60 -15.52
CA PRO A 402 -13.08 16.23 -16.67
C PRO A 402 -13.02 17.77 -16.63
N ASP A 403 -13.07 18.35 -15.42
CA ASP A 403 -13.19 19.78 -15.15
C ASP A 403 -11.94 20.42 -14.52
N GLY A 404 -10.84 19.67 -14.34
CA GLY A 404 -9.63 20.21 -13.73
C GLY A 404 -8.44 19.26 -13.73
N ALA A 405 -7.26 19.77 -13.37
CA ALA A 405 -6.04 18.97 -13.27
C ALA A 405 -5.12 19.48 -12.15
N LEU A 406 -4.30 18.57 -11.63
CA LEU A 406 -3.22 18.83 -10.68
C LEU A 406 -1.97 18.12 -11.20
N TRP A 407 -0.80 18.73 -11.13
CA TRP A 407 0.44 18.08 -11.54
C TRP A 407 1.60 18.50 -10.66
N ARG A 408 2.63 17.66 -10.67
CA ARG A 408 3.94 17.99 -10.10
C ARG A 408 4.70 18.82 -11.10
N ASP A 409 5.26 19.90 -10.58
CA ASP A 409 6.17 20.76 -11.30
C ASP A 409 7.52 20.72 -10.60
N ALA A 410 8.59 20.57 -11.38
CA ALA A 410 9.97 20.64 -10.92
C ALA A 410 10.77 21.49 -11.89
#